data_AF-A0A7Y9R0Y2-F1
#
_entry.id   AF-A0A7Y9R0Y2-F1
#
_cell.length_a   1.000
_cell.length_b   1.000
_cell.length_c   1.000
_cell.angle_alpha   90.00
_cell.angle_beta   90.00
_cell.angle_gamma   90.00
#
_symmetry.space_group_name_H-M   'P 1'
#
loop_
_entity.id
_entity.type
_entity.pdbx_description
1 polymer ?
#
loop_
_entity_poly.entity_id
_entity_poly.type
_entity_poly.pdbx_seq_one_letter_code
_entity_poly.pdbx_strand_id
1 'polypeptide(L)'
;MFALHSVSRALLPLLVLFGGCVSLDSGSDDERLPTQLAGKAEVLATTDADYPRAVITSAVKAAGEGGVVEGTVIRLTQDVTVWRMWSGPTKKNASGLTNRIGGWWAYDAPKGTQAQYRTAYEICNGWNDLTWVAKCTLKAGAVVVIGPGQSVSAQTCGDVTGVENYPANQKDWQTYVDKPWARPAELVCPADTEDYQADPADISKAKAAS
;
A
#
# COMPACT_ATOMS: atom_id res chain seq x y z
N MET A 1 53.60 -73.06 -15.22
CA MET A 1 52.84 -74.12 -14.55
C MET A 1 51.76 -73.46 -13.72
N PHE A 2 50.48 -73.78 -14.01
CA PHE A 2 49.24 -73.69 -13.21
C PHE A 2 49.08 -72.55 -12.17
N ALA A 3 47.96 -71.82 -12.03
CA ALA A 3 46.57 -72.19 -12.26
C ALA A 3 45.66 -70.95 -12.38
N LEU A 4 44.46 -71.20 -12.93
CA LEU A 4 43.28 -70.35 -13.02
C LEU A 4 42.72 -69.92 -11.66
N HIS A 5 41.70 -69.05 -11.72
CA HIS A 5 40.52 -68.81 -10.85
C HIS A 5 40.44 -67.32 -10.48
N SER A 6 39.31 -66.61 -10.47
CA SER A 6 37.96 -66.85 -10.95
C SER A 6 37.33 -65.45 -11.07
N VAL A 7 36.50 -65.26 -12.08
CA VAL A 7 35.73 -64.04 -12.34
C VAL A 7 34.72 -63.83 -11.20
N SER A 8 34.58 -62.60 -10.70
CA SER A 8 33.36 -62.18 -10.01
C SER A 8 32.93 -60.82 -10.55
N ARG A 9 31.93 -60.87 -11.44
CA ARG A 9 31.21 -59.72 -12.00
C ARG A 9 30.34 -59.12 -10.91
N ALA A 10 30.72 -57.97 -10.38
CA ALA A 10 29.79 -57.12 -9.65
C ALA A 10 28.95 -56.34 -10.69
N LEU A 11 27.65 -56.67 -10.76
CA LEU A 11 26.67 -55.89 -11.52
C LEU A 11 26.54 -54.51 -10.88
N LEU A 12 26.88 -53.47 -11.64
CA LEU A 12 26.51 -52.09 -11.35
C LEU A 12 25.02 -51.90 -11.73
N PRO A 13 24.15 -51.41 -10.83
CA PRO A 13 22.81 -51.02 -11.22
C PRO A 13 22.90 -49.69 -11.98
N LEU A 14 22.49 -49.72 -13.25
CA LEU A 14 22.29 -48.57 -14.11
C LEU A 14 21.10 -47.75 -13.57
N LEU A 15 21.39 -46.66 -12.87
CA LEU A 15 20.39 -45.70 -12.41
C LEU A 15 19.93 -44.85 -13.61
N VAL A 16 18.75 -45.16 -14.14
CA VAL A 16 18.11 -44.36 -15.19
C VAL A 16 17.57 -43.09 -14.54
N LEU A 17 18.31 -41.99 -14.67
CA LEU A 17 17.85 -40.64 -14.36
C LEU A 17 16.87 -40.21 -15.46
N PHE A 18 15.57 -40.40 -15.21
CA PHE A 18 14.53 -39.72 -15.97
C PHE A 18 14.66 -38.22 -15.72
N GLY A 19 15.24 -37.51 -16.68
CA GLY A 19 15.19 -36.04 -16.77
C GLY A 19 13.76 -35.61 -17.05
N GLY A 20 12.96 -35.47 -16.00
CA GLY A 20 11.73 -34.71 -16.07
C GLY A 20 12.09 -33.24 -16.22
N CYS A 21 11.80 -32.67 -17.39
CA CYS A 21 11.75 -31.22 -17.55
C CYS A 21 10.71 -30.69 -16.55
N VAL A 22 11.19 -30.15 -15.42
CA VAL A 22 10.40 -29.24 -14.61
C VAL A 22 10.18 -28.02 -15.49
N SER A 23 8.97 -27.91 -16.05
CA SER A 23 8.46 -26.61 -16.46
C SER A 23 8.49 -25.73 -15.23
N LEU A 24 9.47 -24.83 -15.17
CA LEU A 24 9.39 -23.65 -14.33
C LEU A 24 8.19 -22.87 -14.85
N ASP A 25 7.04 -23.12 -14.23
CA ASP A 25 5.92 -22.21 -14.27
C ASP A 25 6.48 -20.86 -13.81
N SER A 26 6.71 -19.99 -14.79
CA SER A 26 7.13 -18.63 -14.54
C SER A 26 5.89 -17.98 -13.97
N GLY A 27 5.75 -18.08 -12.64
CA GLY A 27 4.62 -17.55 -11.90
C GLY A 27 4.34 -16.16 -12.44
N SER A 28 3.17 -16.02 -13.06
CA SER A 28 2.66 -14.73 -13.50
C SER A 28 2.74 -13.78 -12.32
N ASP A 29 3.31 -12.60 -12.52
CA ASP A 29 3.40 -11.47 -11.56
C ASP A 29 2.02 -10.93 -11.11
N ASP A 30 0.97 -11.75 -11.19
CA ASP A 30 -0.31 -11.67 -10.50
C ASP A 30 -0.13 -11.98 -8.99
N GLU A 31 0.98 -11.49 -8.44
CA GLU A 31 1.23 -11.42 -7.01
C GLU A 31 0.16 -10.50 -6.42
N ARG A 32 -0.75 -11.16 -5.71
CA ARG A 32 -2.18 -10.83 -5.69
C ARG A 32 -2.42 -9.41 -5.21
N LEU A 33 -2.81 -8.53 -6.15
CA LEU A 33 -3.36 -7.22 -5.84
C LEU A 33 -4.40 -7.36 -4.70
N PRO A 34 -4.50 -6.37 -3.79
CA PRO A 34 -5.48 -6.42 -2.71
C PRO A 34 -6.88 -6.61 -3.28
N THR A 35 -7.77 -7.26 -2.55
CA THR A 35 -9.09 -7.69 -3.05
C THR A 35 -9.92 -6.54 -3.62
N GLN A 36 -9.71 -5.32 -3.12
CA GLN A 36 -10.34 -4.09 -3.59
C GLN A 36 -9.98 -3.74 -5.04
N LEU A 37 -8.83 -4.21 -5.52
CA LEU A 37 -8.28 -3.99 -6.86
C LEU A 37 -8.39 -5.21 -7.79
N ALA A 38 -8.92 -6.34 -7.32
CA ALA A 38 -9.08 -7.54 -8.15
C ALA A 38 -9.88 -7.23 -9.42
N GLY A 39 -9.24 -7.40 -10.59
CA GLY A 39 -9.82 -7.11 -11.91
C GLY A 39 -10.00 -5.62 -12.24
N LYS A 40 -9.42 -4.71 -11.45
CA LYS A 40 -9.55 -3.25 -11.61
C LYS A 40 -8.24 -2.52 -11.83
N ALA A 41 -7.13 -3.24 -11.87
CA ALA A 41 -5.82 -2.68 -12.11
C ALA A 41 -4.93 -3.68 -12.83
N GLU A 42 -3.92 -3.14 -13.50
CA GLU A 42 -2.80 -3.88 -14.07
C GLU A 42 -1.50 -3.40 -13.40
N VAL A 43 -0.58 -4.33 -13.13
CA VAL A 43 0.76 -3.99 -12.67
C VAL A 43 1.57 -3.46 -13.85
N LEU A 44 2.21 -2.30 -13.69
CA LEU A 44 3.06 -1.73 -14.72
C LEU A 44 4.50 -2.24 -14.59
N ALA A 45 5.05 -2.74 -15.69
CA ALA A 45 6.49 -2.97 -15.81
C ALA A 45 7.26 -1.64 -15.74
N THR A 46 8.49 -1.67 -15.25
CA THR A 46 9.37 -0.49 -15.16
C THR A 46 9.68 0.14 -16.52
N THR A 47 9.46 -0.59 -17.62
CA THR A 47 9.64 -0.12 -19.00
C THR A 47 8.40 0.56 -19.60
N ASP A 48 7.25 0.53 -18.91
CA ASP A 48 6.04 1.23 -19.36
C ASP A 48 6.29 2.76 -19.32
N ALA A 49 5.84 3.47 -20.36
CA ALA A 49 6.05 4.91 -20.50
C ALA A 49 5.40 5.73 -19.36
N ASP A 50 4.34 5.22 -18.73
CA ASP A 50 3.67 5.87 -17.62
C ASP A 50 4.28 5.53 -16.25
N TYR A 51 5.09 4.47 -16.12
CA TYR A 51 5.67 4.04 -14.85
C TYR A 51 6.32 5.19 -14.04
N PRO A 52 7.09 6.12 -14.65
CA PRO A 52 7.71 7.23 -13.92
C PRO A 52 6.72 8.18 -13.23
N ARG A 53 5.44 8.23 -13.67
CA ARG A 53 4.41 9.09 -13.07
C ARG A 53 4.06 8.71 -11.63
N ALA A 54 4.31 7.45 -11.24
CA ALA A 54 4.02 6.95 -9.90
C ALA A 54 5.03 7.44 -8.84
N VAL A 55 6.25 7.78 -9.27
CA VAL A 55 7.36 8.23 -8.40
C VAL A 55 7.54 7.30 -7.18
N ILE A 56 7.78 6.01 -7.44
CA ILE A 56 7.85 4.95 -6.40
C ILE A 56 8.81 5.26 -5.25
N THR A 57 9.90 5.98 -5.50
CA THR A 57 10.88 6.41 -4.48
C THR A 57 10.35 7.42 -3.47
N SER A 58 9.23 8.09 -3.78
CA SER A 58 8.51 8.93 -2.82
C SER A 58 7.64 8.10 -1.87
N ALA A 59 7.19 6.91 -2.29
CA ALA A 59 6.29 6.05 -1.53
C ALA A 59 7.04 5.02 -0.67
N VAL A 60 8.03 4.34 -1.25
CA VAL A 60 8.82 3.31 -0.56
C VAL A 60 9.88 3.97 0.31
N LYS A 61 9.91 3.64 1.59
CA LYS A 61 10.81 4.25 2.58
C LYS A 61 11.40 3.21 3.53
N ALA A 62 12.46 3.63 4.23
CA ALA A 62 13.07 2.81 5.26
C ALA A 62 12.14 2.63 6.47
N ALA A 63 12.42 1.61 7.27
CA ALA A 63 11.69 1.39 8.52
C ALA A 63 11.78 2.64 9.43
N GLY A 64 10.64 3.03 9.99
CA GLY A 64 10.51 4.19 10.85
C GLY A 64 10.27 5.52 10.14
N GLU A 65 10.26 5.58 8.81
CA GLU A 65 10.07 6.81 8.03
C GLU A 65 8.63 7.02 7.51
N GLY A 66 7.72 6.06 7.76
CA GLY A 66 6.38 6.03 7.17
C GLY A 66 6.41 5.61 5.71
N GLY A 67 5.27 5.69 5.01
CA GLY A 67 5.17 5.27 3.60
C GLY A 67 4.82 3.80 3.45
N VAL A 68 5.36 3.10 2.44
CA VAL A 68 5.14 1.65 2.24
C VAL A 68 6.43 0.86 2.31
N VAL A 69 6.33 -0.40 2.75
CA VAL A 69 7.48 -1.30 2.89
C VAL A 69 8.06 -1.67 1.52
N GLU A 70 7.17 -1.95 0.60
CA GLU A 70 7.43 -2.21 -0.81
C GLU A 70 6.35 -1.55 -1.64
N GLY A 71 6.64 -1.28 -2.92
CA GLY A 71 5.75 -0.55 -3.80
C GLY A 71 5.53 -1.31 -5.09
N THR A 72 4.27 -1.52 -5.45
CA THR A 72 3.85 -1.99 -6.77
C THR A 72 3.25 -0.81 -7.53
N VAL A 73 3.78 -0.52 -8.72
CA VAL A 73 3.17 0.50 -9.59
C VAL A 73 2.05 -0.15 -10.39
N ILE A 74 0.87 0.44 -10.33
CA ILE A 74 -0.31 -0.03 -11.05
C ILE A 74 -0.90 1.07 -11.91
N ARG A 75 -1.60 0.66 -12.97
CA ARG A 75 -2.57 1.50 -13.68
C ARG A 75 -3.98 0.97 -13.38
N LEU A 76 -4.88 1.84 -12.95
CA LEU A 76 -6.28 1.47 -12.77
C LEU A 76 -6.95 1.26 -14.12
N THR A 77 -7.68 0.17 -14.28
CA THR A 77 -8.52 -0.12 -15.46
C THR A 77 -9.99 0.23 -15.22
N GLN A 78 -10.37 0.44 -13.96
CA GLN A 78 -11.70 0.87 -13.54
C GLN A 78 -11.59 1.93 -12.44
N ASP A 79 -12.66 2.70 -12.24
CA ASP A 79 -12.75 3.62 -11.10
C ASP A 79 -12.75 2.84 -9.78
N VAL A 80 -11.98 3.34 -8.80
CA VAL A 80 -11.86 2.76 -7.46
C VAL A 80 -12.17 3.82 -6.42
N THR A 81 -13.07 3.51 -5.48
CA THR A 81 -13.30 4.36 -4.32
C THR A 81 -12.11 4.29 -3.37
N VAL A 82 -11.68 5.44 -2.88
CA VAL A 82 -10.65 5.56 -1.86
C VAL A 82 -11.08 6.50 -0.75
N TRP A 83 -10.49 6.30 0.43
CA TRP A 83 -10.86 6.98 1.65
C TRP A 83 -9.64 7.58 2.33
N ARG A 84 -9.85 8.68 3.06
CA ARG A 84 -8.82 9.31 3.85
C ARG A 84 -9.43 10.00 5.05
N MET A 85 -8.83 9.78 6.22
CA MET A 85 -9.08 10.65 7.36
C MET A 85 -8.19 11.90 7.28
N TRP A 86 -8.74 13.06 7.62
CA TRP A 86 -8.05 14.36 7.58
C TRP A 86 -8.44 15.24 8.77
N SER A 87 -7.79 16.40 8.92
CA SER A 87 -7.92 17.23 10.13
C SER A 87 -9.15 18.12 10.18
N GLY A 88 -9.93 18.17 9.09
CA GLY A 88 -11.14 18.97 8.99
C GLY A 88 -10.96 20.37 8.39
N PRO A 89 -12.09 21.00 8.00
CA PRO A 89 -12.11 22.18 7.13
C PRO A 89 -11.53 23.44 7.79
N THR A 90 -11.46 23.46 9.12
CA THR A 90 -10.95 24.58 9.91
C THR A 90 -9.43 24.57 10.08
N LYS A 91 -8.76 23.41 9.94
CA LYS A 91 -7.31 23.29 10.12
C LYS A 91 -6.58 23.52 8.80
N LYS A 92 -6.07 24.73 8.64
CA LYS A 92 -5.33 25.18 7.46
C LYS A 92 -3.86 25.44 7.80
N ASN A 93 -2.97 25.14 6.85
CA ASN A 93 -1.56 25.52 6.95
C ASN A 93 -1.37 27.02 6.64
N ALA A 94 -0.12 27.50 6.68
CA ALA A 94 0.22 28.90 6.42
C ALA A 94 -0.20 29.41 5.01
N SER A 95 -0.39 28.50 4.05
CA SER A 95 -0.88 28.81 2.71
C SER A 95 -2.40 28.74 2.58
N GLY A 96 -3.13 28.56 3.69
CA GLY A 96 -4.59 28.48 3.70
C GLY A 96 -5.15 27.14 3.22
N LEU A 97 -4.32 26.12 3.06
CA LEU A 97 -4.69 24.80 2.54
C LEU A 97 -4.92 23.80 3.67
N THR A 98 -5.91 22.92 3.53
CA THR A 98 -6.15 21.80 4.46
C THR A 98 -5.34 20.58 4.04
N ASN A 99 -5.22 19.58 4.93
CA ASN A 99 -4.60 18.29 4.61
C ASN A 99 -5.60 17.27 4.01
N ARG A 100 -6.77 17.73 3.52
CA ARG A 100 -7.81 16.89 2.90
C ARG A 100 -7.27 16.15 1.68
N ILE A 101 -6.56 16.86 0.80
CA ILE A 101 -5.92 16.30 -0.38
C ILE A 101 -4.44 16.06 -0.07
N GLY A 102 -4.06 14.79 0.04
CA GLY A 102 -2.67 14.35 0.27
C GLY A 102 -2.38 13.05 -0.48
N GLY A 103 -1.12 12.60 -0.46
CA GLY A 103 -0.70 11.46 -1.28
C GLY A 103 -1.26 10.10 -0.84
N TRP A 104 -1.54 9.92 0.45
CA TRP A 104 -1.91 8.62 1.03
C TRP A 104 -3.42 8.45 1.17
N TRP A 105 -3.92 7.32 0.68
CA TRP A 105 -5.34 6.92 0.71
C TRP A 105 -5.49 5.42 0.99
N ALA A 106 -6.64 5.06 1.57
CA ALA A 106 -7.05 3.69 1.87
C ALA A 106 -8.11 3.20 0.87
N TYR A 107 -8.18 1.89 0.62
CA TYR A 107 -9.24 1.29 -0.20
C TYR A 107 -10.51 0.97 0.60
N ASP A 108 -10.36 0.66 1.88
CA ASP A 108 -11.48 0.39 2.77
C ASP A 108 -11.97 1.66 3.45
N ALA A 109 -13.28 1.72 3.70
CA ALA A 109 -13.85 2.79 4.50
C ALA A 109 -13.28 2.74 5.94
N PRO A 110 -12.96 3.89 6.56
CA PRO A 110 -12.49 3.94 7.93
C PRO A 110 -13.46 3.24 8.89
N LYS A 111 -12.93 2.45 9.81
CA LYS A 111 -13.70 1.66 10.79
C LYS A 111 -12.93 1.50 12.10
N GLY A 112 -13.64 1.21 13.19
CA GLY A 112 -13.06 1.10 14.53
C GLY A 112 -12.86 2.48 15.17
N THR A 113 -11.93 2.57 16.10
CA THR A 113 -11.60 3.84 16.77
C THR A 113 -10.58 4.65 15.97
N GLN A 114 -10.55 5.96 16.19
CA GLN A 114 -9.55 6.85 15.59
C GLN A 114 -8.12 6.42 15.91
N ALA A 115 -7.85 5.97 17.14
CA ALA A 115 -6.53 5.52 17.57
C ALA A 115 -6.09 4.22 16.88
N GLN A 116 -7.02 3.29 16.66
CA GLN A 116 -6.75 2.07 15.88
C GLN A 116 -6.41 2.39 14.43
N TYR A 117 -7.18 3.27 13.79
CA TYR A 117 -6.91 3.72 12.42
C TYR A 117 -5.55 4.42 12.31
N ARG A 118 -5.23 5.29 13.27
CA ARG A 118 -3.91 5.96 13.34
C ARG A 118 -2.76 4.95 13.33
N THR A 119 -2.87 3.92 14.16
CA THR A 119 -1.86 2.87 14.27
C THR A 119 -1.78 2.03 13.00
N ALA A 120 -2.94 1.67 12.43
CA ALA A 120 -3.03 0.80 11.25
C ALA A 120 -2.51 1.46 9.95
N TYR A 121 -2.51 2.79 9.87
CA TYR A 121 -1.99 3.54 8.72
C TYR A 121 -0.75 4.38 9.07
N GLU A 122 -0.13 4.08 10.22
CA GLU A 122 1.12 4.67 10.70
C GLU A 122 1.15 6.22 10.64
N ILE A 123 0.06 6.85 11.06
CA ILE A 123 -0.13 8.30 10.91
C ILE A 123 0.31 9.03 12.17
N CYS A 124 1.38 9.82 12.10
CA CYS A 124 1.82 10.60 13.26
C CYS A 124 0.77 11.64 13.72
N ASN A 125 0.69 11.90 15.03
CA ASN A 125 -0.18 12.90 15.65
C ASN A 125 0.06 14.29 15.07
N GLY A 126 1.32 14.65 14.84
CA GLY A 126 1.71 15.93 14.24
C GLY A 126 1.32 16.07 12.77
N TRP A 127 1.05 14.98 12.04
CA TRP A 127 0.75 15.02 10.61
C TRP A 127 -0.73 15.24 10.32
N ASN A 128 -1.61 14.69 11.17
CA ASN A 128 -3.04 14.66 10.91
C ASN A 128 -3.83 14.44 12.19
N ASP A 129 -4.92 15.18 12.38
CA ASP A 129 -5.79 15.04 13.56
C ASP A 129 -6.80 13.90 13.40
N LEU A 130 -7.04 13.43 12.17
CA LEU A 130 -7.96 12.32 11.85
C LEU A 130 -9.38 12.55 12.36
N THR A 131 -9.92 13.76 12.19
CA THR A 131 -11.22 14.17 12.73
C THR A 131 -12.33 14.15 11.69
N TRP A 132 -11.99 14.12 10.40
CA TRP A 132 -12.94 14.10 9.28
C TRP A 132 -12.60 12.98 8.30
N VAL A 133 -13.61 12.48 7.59
CA VAL A 133 -13.46 11.42 6.58
C VAL A 133 -13.86 11.95 5.21
N ALA A 134 -12.93 11.83 4.26
CA ALA A 134 -13.16 12.09 2.85
C ALA A 134 -13.35 10.78 2.08
N LYS A 135 -14.28 10.80 1.12
CA LYS A 135 -14.49 9.74 0.12
C LYS A 135 -14.18 10.31 -1.26
N CYS A 136 -13.23 9.73 -1.97
CA CYS A 136 -12.87 10.14 -3.31
C CYS A 136 -12.86 8.95 -4.27
N THR A 137 -12.67 9.24 -5.55
CA THR A 137 -12.55 8.23 -6.60
C THR A 137 -11.20 8.38 -7.29
N LEU A 138 -10.41 7.31 -7.27
CA LEU A 138 -9.31 7.15 -8.22
C LEU A 138 -9.89 6.68 -9.56
N LYS A 139 -9.64 7.45 -10.61
CA LYS A 139 -10.22 7.23 -11.93
C LYS A 139 -9.45 6.15 -12.70
N ALA A 140 -10.14 5.46 -13.59
CA ALA A 140 -9.48 4.62 -14.60
C ALA A 140 -8.40 5.41 -15.35
N GLY A 141 -7.26 4.78 -15.62
CA GLY A 141 -6.05 5.39 -16.17
C GLY A 141 -5.12 6.01 -15.13
N ALA A 142 -5.53 6.08 -13.85
CA ALA A 142 -4.65 6.60 -12.80
C ALA A 142 -3.46 5.66 -12.55
N VAL A 143 -2.27 6.25 -12.43
CA VAL A 143 -1.01 5.50 -12.24
C VAL A 143 -0.45 5.79 -10.85
N VAL A 144 -0.47 4.80 -9.97
CA VAL A 144 -0.23 4.97 -8.53
C VAL A 144 0.70 3.89 -8.00
N VAL A 145 1.27 4.14 -6.82
CA VAL A 145 1.98 3.10 -6.05
C VAL A 145 1.00 2.51 -5.04
N ILE A 146 1.06 1.20 -4.84
CA ILE A 146 0.34 0.51 -3.76
C ILE A 146 1.32 -0.31 -2.94
N GLY A 147 0.97 -0.58 -1.68
CA GLY A 147 1.74 -1.50 -0.87
C GLY A 147 1.31 -1.52 0.60
N PRO A 148 1.88 -2.44 1.39
CA PRO A 148 1.69 -2.48 2.84
C PRO A 148 2.34 -1.29 3.53
N GLY A 149 1.70 -0.77 4.58
CA GLY A 149 2.16 0.38 5.35
C GLY A 149 3.50 0.14 6.03
N GLN A 150 4.37 1.15 6.03
CA GLN A 150 5.66 1.15 6.72
C GLN A 150 5.56 1.86 8.06
N SER A 151 6.28 1.32 9.03
CA SER A 151 6.43 1.87 10.38
C SER A 151 6.84 3.34 10.41
N VAL A 152 6.40 4.06 11.44
CA VAL A 152 6.91 5.39 11.81
C VAL A 152 7.54 5.33 13.19
N SER A 153 8.63 6.07 13.34
CA SER A 153 9.35 6.27 14.61
C SER A 153 8.99 7.60 15.27
N ALA A 154 9.32 7.75 16.55
CA ALA A 154 9.13 9.01 17.27
C ALA A 154 9.88 10.17 16.61
N GLN A 155 11.08 9.92 16.07
CA GLN A 155 11.84 10.93 15.35
C GLN A 155 11.10 11.41 14.09
N THR A 156 10.57 10.48 13.30
CA THR A 156 9.77 10.80 12.11
C THR A 156 8.48 11.53 12.46
N CYS A 157 7.86 11.18 13.59
CA CYS A 157 6.68 11.86 14.09
C CYS A 157 6.97 13.23 14.72
N GLY A 158 8.24 13.57 14.96
CA GLY A 158 8.63 14.79 15.69
C GLY A 158 8.25 14.74 17.18
N ASP A 159 8.05 13.55 17.73
CA ASP A 159 7.73 13.34 19.14
C ASP A 159 9.01 13.36 19.99
N VAL A 160 9.20 14.46 20.71
CA VAL A 160 10.35 14.67 21.61
C VAL A 160 10.32 13.77 22.85
N THR A 161 9.19 13.13 23.16
CA THR A 161 9.08 12.20 24.29
C THR A 161 9.62 10.82 23.96
N GLY A 162 9.76 10.50 22.66
CA GLY A 162 10.26 9.21 22.21
C GLY A 162 9.24 8.07 22.31
N VAL A 163 7.95 8.37 22.51
CA VAL A 163 6.91 7.37 22.80
C VAL A 163 6.11 7.02 21.54
N GLU A 164 5.87 7.98 20.66
CA GLU A 164 5.04 7.78 19.47
C GLU A 164 5.75 6.93 18.43
N ASN A 165 5.26 5.71 18.24
CA ASN A 165 5.79 4.78 17.25
C ASN A 165 4.68 3.83 16.79
N TYR A 166 4.58 3.58 15.49
CA TYR A 166 3.64 2.62 14.92
C TYR A 166 4.39 1.57 14.10
N PRO A 167 4.10 0.27 14.29
CA PRO A 167 4.72 -0.80 13.51
C PRO A 167 4.23 -0.76 12.06
N ALA A 168 4.95 -1.41 11.14
CA ALA A 168 4.48 -1.60 9.78
C ALA A 168 3.22 -2.49 9.73
N ASN A 169 2.27 -2.17 8.86
CA ASN A 169 1.06 -2.93 8.62
C ASN A 169 1.09 -3.67 7.28
N GLN A 170 1.26 -4.98 7.36
CA GLN A 170 1.27 -5.89 6.21
C GLN A 170 -0.12 -6.28 5.70
N LYS A 171 -1.20 -5.85 6.38
CA LYS A 171 -2.57 -6.29 6.11
C LYS A 171 -3.34 -5.25 5.31
N ASP A 172 -3.34 -4.00 5.78
CA ASP A 172 -4.13 -2.94 5.18
C ASP A 172 -3.26 -2.21 4.14
N TRP A 173 -3.40 -2.60 2.87
CA TRP A 173 -2.68 -1.95 1.78
C TRP A 173 -3.21 -0.54 1.54
N GLN A 174 -2.28 0.36 1.27
CA GLN A 174 -2.57 1.76 0.98
C GLN A 174 -2.09 2.14 -0.42
N THR A 175 -2.61 3.25 -0.94
CA THR A 175 -2.19 3.80 -2.22
C THR A 175 -1.58 5.19 -2.05
N TYR A 176 -0.51 5.40 -2.80
CA TYR A 176 0.17 6.66 -2.93
C TYR A 176 -0.10 7.27 -4.31
N VAL A 177 -0.64 8.49 -4.29
CA VAL A 177 -0.75 9.37 -5.45
C VAL A 177 0.32 10.44 -5.33
N ASP A 178 1.30 10.47 -6.24
CA ASP A 178 2.24 11.61 -6.28
C ASP A 178 1.50 12.90 -6.62
N LYS A 179 1.73 13.95 -5.83
CA LYS A 179 1.21 15.32 -6.03
C LYS A 179 -0.25 15.36 -6.51
N PRO A 180 -1.21 14.83 -5.72
CA PRO A 180 -2.59 14.67 -6.16
C PRO A 180 -3.28 15.99 -6.52
N TRP A 181 -2.87 17.10 -5.91
CA TRP A 181 -3.35 18.45 -6.26
C TRP A 181 -3.04 18.85 -7.71
N ALA A 182 -2.02 18.26 -8.33
CA ALA A 182 -1.67 18.47 -9.74
C ALA A 182 -2.33 17.44 -10.67
N ARG A 183 -3.11 16.49 -10.13
CA ARG A 183 -3.74 15.39 -10.87
C ARG A 183 -5.25 15.29 -10.60
N PRO A 184 -6.01 16.40 -10.74
CA PRO A 184 -7.44 16.42 -10.41
C PRO A 184 -8.31 15.54 -11.32
N ALA A 185 -7.80 15.12 -12.48
CA ALA A 185 -8.47 14.17 -13.36
C ALA A 185 -8.30 12.71 -12.90
N GLU A 186 -7.31 12.41 -12.05
CA GLU A 186 -7.02 11.06 -11.59
C GLU A 186 -7.58 10.80 -10.18
N LEU A 187 -7.48 11.76 -9.28
CA LEU A 187 -8.10 11.70 -7.95
C LEU A 187 -9.20 12.75 -7.87
N VAL A 188 -10.44 12.28 -7.99
CA VAL A 188 -11.63 13.14 -7.98
C VAL A 188 -12.30 13.05 -6.63
N CYS A 189 -12.35 14.16 -5.92
CA CYS A 189 -13.03 14.28 -4.64
C CYS A 189 -14.26 15.19 -4.79
N PRO A 190 -15.41 14.81 -4.22
CA PRO A 190 -16.54 15.72 -4.06
C PRO A 190 -16.19 16.94 -3.18
N ALA A 191 -17.15 17.86 -3.02
CA ALA A 191 -16.96 19.04 -2.16
C ALA A 191 -16.65 18.60 -0.71
N ASP A 192 -15.89 19.38 0.04
CA ASP A 192 -15.57 19.07 1.44
C ASP A 192 -16.80 19.11 2.36
N THR A 193 -17.88 19.74 1.92
CA THR A 193 -19.20 19.69 2.58
C THR A 193 -19.87 18.32 2.53
N GLU A 194 -19.38 17.40 1.69
CA GLU A 194 -19.84 16.01 1.62
C GLU A 194 -19.03 15.08 2.53
N ASP A 195 -17.92 15.56 3.09
CA ASP A 195 -17.19 14.85 4.12
C ASP A 195 -17.95 14.93 5.46
N TYR A 196 -17.67 14.00 6.36
CA TYR A 196 -18.24 14.02 7.70
C TYR A 196 -17.17 14.12 8.78
N GLN A 197 -17.51 14.81 9.86
CA GLN A 197 -16.73 14.74 11.10
C GLN A 197 -16.95 13.37 11.74
N ALA A 198 -15.88 12.62 11.97
CA ALA A 198 -15.95 11.26 12.52
C ALA A 198 -16.24 11.26 14.03
N ASP A 199 -17.00 10.28 14.50
CA ASP A 199 -17.00 9.89 15.91
C ASP A 199 -15.67 9.19 16.24
N PRO A 200 -14.83 9.70 17.17
CA PRO A 200 -13.55 9.08 17.48
C PRO A 200 -13.67 7.65 18.05
N ALA A 201 -14.83 7.28 18.61
CA ALA A 201 -15.10 5.92 19.10
C ALA A 201 -15.53 4.95 17.99
N ASP A 202 -16.10 5.47 16.90
CA ASP A 202 -16.51 4.70 15.72
C ASP A 202 -16.40 5.58 14.46
N ILE A 203 -15.22 5.58 13.84
CA ILE A 203 -14.91 6.47 12.73
C ILE A 203 -15.66 6.14 11.44
N SER A 204 -16.46 5.06 11.43
CA SER A 204 -17.39 4.77 10.33
C SER A 204 -18.66 5.63 10.39
N LYS A 205 -18.89 6.31 11.53
CA LYS A 205 -20.07 7.12 11.79
C LYS A 205 -19.71 8.60 11.85
N ALA A 206 -20.67 9.41 11.40
CA ALA A 206 -20.64 10.83 11.68
C ALA A 206 -20.81 11.07 13.19
N LYS A 207 -20.06 12.03 13.72
CA LYS A 207 -20.23 12.53 15.08
C LYS A 207 -21.66 13.04 15.25
N ALA A 208 -22.33 12.61 16.31
CA ALA A 208 -23.65 13.11 16.64
C ALA A 208 -23.63 14.63 16.84
N ALA A 209 -24.65 15.32 16.34
CA ALA A 209 -24.87 16.73 16.67
C ALA A 209 -25.03 16.85 18.20
N SER A 210 -24.22 17.70 18.82
CA SER A 210 -24.29 18.02 20.25
C SER A 210 -25.32 19.13 20.50
#